data_AF-A0A432SNB8-F1
#
_entry.id   AF-A0A432SNB8-F1
#
_cell.length_a   1.000
_cell.length_b   1.000
_cell.length_c   1.000
_cell.angle_alpha   90.00
_cell.angle_beta   90.00
_cell.angle_gamma   90.00
#
_symmetry.space_group_name_H-M   'P 1'
#
loop_
_entity.id
_entity.type
_entity.pdbx_description
1 polymer ?
#
loop_
_entity_poly.entity_id
_entity_poly.type
_entity_poly.pdbx_seq_one_letter_code
_entity_poly.pdbx_strand_id
1 'polypeptide(L)'
;MRCKAFFFAIFTLHFIAQANIEDKIQTTQVKIDTKQSLQKRLSNRLEKIANDINHRYQKINRLSDEIKKCKLEIKELQKKSKIKKGELLKLQKLYNKLEKKEKLIGGKVVDIISKELSIDIITHNNENENDLTQEDIVMNEILHNYTDILRKNLKRNKSKYIKYNKSIDIVKKEVLKYANRKKALELKQKTLLNLNKTQQASIASLKKQKEEYIKRLNQIKNEKNALAKTLNRLHITKKKLQQTTIKATGSNVNVRQIGSSYQHTKLIKYRGPKTISPLKSYTLVQNFGNYVDPIYKIKIFNDAVILRSKKRDAKVYNVLDGTVIYADKTPMLDRVVIVKNKNNIHTIYAHLSKIAPTVHVGKRLKKGYVLGRINKELTFEVTQNEKHINPMRLIK
;
A
#
# COMPACT_ATOMS: atom_id res chain seq x y z
N MET A 1 -46.45 -67.01 -23.67
CA MET A 1 -45.19 -66.45 -23.11
C MET A 1 -44.95 -64.98 -23.53
N ARG A 2 -45.86 -64.03 -23.21
CA ARG A 2 -45.73 -62.62 -23.68
C ARG A 2 -45.91 -61.53 -22.60
N CYS A 3 -45.99 -61.87 -21.32
CA CYS A 3 -46.07 -60.88 -20.22
C CYS A 3 -44.76 -60.65 -19.44
N LYS A 4 -43.69 -61.43 -19.69
CA LYS A 4 -42.43 -61.30 -18.93
C LYS A 4 -41.44 -60.28 -19.50
N ALA A 5 -41.58 -59.87 -20.77
CA ALA A 5 -40.65 -58.93 -21.41
C ALA A 5 -40.91 -57.44 -21.05
N PHE A 6 -42.15 -57.08 -20.70
CA PHE A 6 -42.51 -55.69 -20.39
C PHE A 6 -42.12 -55.27 -18.96
N PHE A 7 -42.08 -56.23 -18.04
CA PHE A 7 -41.66 -55.99 -16.64
C PHE A 7 -40.15 -55.72 -16.52
N PHE A 8 -39.33 -56.34 -17.39
CA PHE A 8 -37.88 -56.14 -17.41
C PHE A 8 -37.47 -54.77 -17.98
N ALA A 9 -38.22 -54.23 -18.95
CA ALA A 9 -37.97 -52.92 -19.55
C ALA A 9 -38.31 -51.74 -18.60
N ILE A 10 -39.28 -51.91 -17.70
CA ILE A 10 -39.63 -50.89 -16.69
C ILE A 10 -38.62 -50.87 -15.53
N PHE A 11 -38.03 -52.03 -15.22
CA PHE A 11 -36.98 -52.18 -14.21
C PHE A 11 -35.64 -51.58 -14.67
N THR A 12 -35.29 -51.71 -15.95
CA THR A 12 -34.07 -51.12 -16.52
C THR A 12 -34.17 -49.60 -16.68
N LEU A 13 -35.34 -49.03 -17.01
CA LEU A 13 -35.53 -47.57 -17.08
C LEU A 13 -35.47 -46.87 -15.71
N HIS A 14 -35.89 -47.56 -14.64
CA HIS A 14 -35.85 -47.04 -13.27
C HIS A 14 -34.43 -47.00 -12.68
N PHE A 15 -33.60 -48.00 -13.01
CA PHE A 15 -32.19 -48.02 -12.61
C PHE A 15 -31.39 -46.84 -13.21
N ILE A 16 -31.69 -46.46 -14.47
CA ILE A 16 -31.03 -45.37 -15.18
C ILE A 16 -31.33 -44.00 -14.51
N ALA A 17 -32.53 -43.79 -13.97
CA ALA A 17 -32.89 -42.54 -13.29
C ALA A 17 -32.23 -42.40 -11.89
N GLN A 18 -32.04 -43.50 -11.16
CA GLN A 18 -31.30 -43.53 -9.90
C GLN A 18 -29.79 -43.35 -10.11
N ALA A 19 -29.20 -44.04 -11.11
CA ALA A 19 -27.80 -43.88 -11.48
C ALA A 19 -27.45 -42.42 -11.83
N ASN A 20 -28.32 -41.74 -12.59
CA ASN A 20 -28.12 -40.35 -13.01
C ASN A 20 -28.17 -39.33 -11.85
N ILE A 21 -28.88 -39.62 -10.75
CA ILE A 21 -28.90 -38.76 -9.55
C ILE A 21 -27.69 -39.04 -8.66
N GLU A 22 -27.28 -40.30 -8.53
CA GLU A 22 -26.05 -40.69 -7.83
C GLU A 22 -24.81 -40.04 -8.47
N ASP A 23 -24.71 -40.09 -9.80
CA ASP A 23 -23.65 -39.45 -10.58
C ASP A 23 -23.65 -37.92 -10.39
N LYS A 24 -24.84 -37.29 -10.32
CA LYS A 24 -24.96 -35.85 -10.04
C LYS A 24 -24.54 -35.49 -8.62
N ILE A 25 -24.81 -36.35 -7.64
CA ILE A 25 -24.35 -36.19 -6.25
C ILE A 25 -22.83 -36.30 -6.21
N GLN A 26 -22.25 -37.36 -6.79
CA GLN A 26 -20.81 -37.60 -6.81
C GLN A 26 -20.06 -36.49 -7.54
N THR A 27 -20.52 -36.07 -8.73
CA THR A 27 -19.91 -34.97 -9.48
C THR A 27 -20.03 -33.63 -8.76
N THR A 28 -21.12 -33.37 -8.03
CA THR A 28 -21.27 -32.16 -7.21
C THR A 28 -20.33 -32.19 -6.00
N GLN A 29 -20.14 -33.36 -5.37
CA GLN A 29 -19.20 -33.55 -4.27
C GLN A 29 -17.75 -33.31 -4.72
N VAL A 30 -17.33 -33.88 -5.86
CA VAL A 30 -16.02 -33.62 -6.47
C VAL A 30 -15.82 -32.13 -6.78
N LYS A 31 -16.85 -31.43 -7.27
CA LYS A 31 -16.79 -29.97 -7.47
C LYS A 31 -16.63 -29.19 -6.16
N ILE A 32 -17.24 -29.64 -5.06
CA ILE A 32 -17.06 -29.04 -3.73
C ILE A 32 -15.62 -29.24 -3.25
N ASP A 33 -15.08 -30.46 -3.37
CA ASP A 33 -13.74 -30.81 -2.89
C ASP A 33 -12.64 -30.09 -3.69
N THR A 34 -12.80 -29.99 -5.02
CA THR A 34 -11.90 -29.20 -5.88
C THR A 34 -11.92 -27.71 -5.53
N LYS A 35 -13.10 -27.13 -5.24
CA LYS A 35 -13.21 -25.73 -4.78
C LYS A 35 -12.62 -25.55 -3.38
N GLN A 36 -12.75 -26.53 -2.49
CA GLN A 36 -12.13 -26.51 -1.15
C GLN A 36 -10.61 -26.58 -1.22
N SER A 37 -10.03 -27.41 -2.08
CA SER A 37 -8.58 -27.46 -2.29
C SER A 37 -8.05 -26.16 -2.90
N LEU A 38 -8.78 -25.56 -3.85
CA LEU A 38 -8.46 -24.25 -4.41
C LEU A 38 -8.51 -23.15 -3.34
N GLN A 39 -9.51 -23.17 -2.46
CA GLN A 39 -9.61 -22.23 -1.34
C GLN A 39 -8.40 -22.34 -0.41
N LYS A 40 -7.96 -23.56 -0.05
CA LYS A 40 -6.75 -23.78 0.76
C LYS A 40 -5.51 -23.21 0.06
N ARG A 41 -5.30 -23.51 -1.24
CA ARG A 41 -4.16 -22.99 -2.01
C ARG A 41 -4.13 -21.46 -2.06
N LEU A 42 -5.28 -20.83 -2.27
CA LEU A 42 -5.41 -19.37 -2.28
C LEU A 42 -5.16 -18.76 -0.89
N SER A 43 -5.64 -19.40 0.17
CA SER A 43 -5.36 -18.98 1.55
C SER A 43 -3.87 -19.00 1.86
N ASN A 44 -3.16 -20.08 1.51
CA ASN A 44 -1.72 -20.18 1.70
C ASN A 44 -0.96 -19.12 0.90
N ARG A 45 -1.44 -18.79 -0.32
CA ARG A 45 -0.84 -17.73 -1.14
C ARG A 45 -1.08 -16.33 -0.55
N LEU A 46 -2.25 -16.08 0.03
CA LEU A 46 -2.56 -14.84 0.75
C LEU A 46 -1.67 -14.66 1.98
N GLU A 47 -1.42 -15.75 2.72
CA GLU A 47 -0.51 -15.74 3.87
C GLU A 47 0.93 -15.40 3.44
N LYS A 48 1.44 -16.03 2.37
CA LYS A 48 2.76 -15.68 1.80
C LYS A 48 2.83 -14.21 1.40
N ILE A 49 1.82 -13.69 0.70
CA ILE A 49 1.76 -12.27 0.32
C ILE A 49 1.74 -11.36 1.56
N ALA A 50 1.01 -11.72 2.61
CA ALA A 50 0.96 -10.95 3.85
C ALA A 50 2.34 -10.93 4.55
N ASN A 51 3.01 -12.08 4.61
CA ASN A 51 4.36 -12.21 5.17
C ASN A 51 5.37 -11.40 4.35
N ASP A 52 5.29 -11.45 3.02
CA ASP A 52 6.15 -10.66 2.12
C ASP A 52 5.94 -9.16 2.32
N ILE A 53 4.68 -8.71 2.47
CA ILE A 53 4.37 -7.30 2.77
C ILE A 53 5.00 -6.89 4.10
N ASN A 54 4.84 -7.71 5.16
CA ASN A 54 5.41 -7.42 6.48
C ASN A 54 6.93 -7.36 6.45
N HIS A 55 7.59 -8.31 5.79
CA HIS A 55 9.05 -8.33 5.64
C HIS A 55 9.56 -7.11 4.86
N ARG A 56 8.83 -6.67 3.83
CA ARG A 56 9.18 -5.44 3.08
C ARG A 56 8.99 -4.18 3.92
N TYR A 57 7.97 -4.12 4.79
CA TYR A 57 7.83 -3.02 5.75
C TYR A 57 9.00 -2.97 6.74
N GLN A 58 9.44 -4.11 7.26
CA GLN A 58 10.63 -4.18 8.13
C GLN A 58 11.89 -3.68 7.39
N LYS A 59 12.06 -4.07 6.11
CA LYS A 59 13.15 -3.54 5.27
C LYS A 59 13.06 -2.03 5.07
N ILE A 60 11.87 -1.48 4.81
CA ILE A 60 11.66 -0.02 4.69
C ILE A 60 12.07 0.70 5.98
N ASN A 61 11.72 0.16 7.14
CA ASN A 61 12.10 0.76 8.42
C ASN A 61 13.63 0.78 8.59
N ARG A 62 14.31 -0.34 8.32
CA ARG A 62 15.79 -0.41 8.34
C ARG A 62 16.43 0.58 7.38
N LEU A 63 15.93 0.66 6.14
CA LEU A 63 16.41 1.62 5.14
C LEU A 63 16.19 3.07 5.61
N SER A 64 15.06 3.38 6.23
CA SER A 64 14.76 4.70 6.78
C SER A 64 15.76 5.10 7.87
N ASP A 65 16.10 4.16 8.77
CA ASP A 65 17.08 4.39 9.82
C ASP A 65 18.48 4.61 9.25
N GLU A 66 18.88 3.83 8.24
CA GLU A 66 20.16 4.03 7.54
C GLU A 66 20.23 5.38 6.82
N ILE A 67 19.15 5.80 6.17
CA ILE A 67 19.05 7.12 5.54
C ILE A 67 19.19 8.23 6.58
N LYS A 68 18.57 8.08 7.76
CA LYS A 68 18.68 9.03 8.87
C LYS A 68 20.11 9.10 9.41
N LYS A 69 20.77 7.95 9.62
CA LYS A 69 22.19 7.87 10.02
C LYS A 69 23.10 8.57 9.01
N CYS A 70 22.92 8.30 7.71
CA CYS A 70 23.69 8.96 6.65
C CYS A 70 23.49 10.49 6.69
N LYS A 71 22.25 10.96 6.88
CA LYS A 71 21.94 12.40 6.95
C LYS A 71 22.64 13.08 8.12
N LEU A 72 22.68 12.42 9.28
CA LEU A 72 23.39 12.92 10.46
C LEU A 72 24.90 12.96 10.23
N GLU A 73 25.49 11.89 9.70
CA GLU A 73 26.93 11.86 9.38
C GLU A 73 27.32 12.93 8.36
N ILE A 74 26.51 13.14 7.31
CA ILE A 74 26.74 14.21 6.32
C ILE A 74 26.75 15.58 7.00
N LYS A 75 25.78 15.85 7.89
CA LYS A 75 25.70 17.13 8.61
C LYS A 75 26.92 17.36 9.51
N GLU A 76 27.37 16.32 10.20
CA GLU A 76 28.57 16.40 11.04
C GLU A 76 29.85 16.61 10.21
N LEU A 77 30.00 15.91 9.08
CA LEU A 77 31.13 16.13 8.16
C LEU A 77 31.13 17.53 7.55
N GLN A 78 29.95 18.09 7.24
CA GLN A 78 29.83 19.47 6.77
C GLN A 78 30.34 20.47 7.81
N LYS A 79 29.94 20.31 9.09
CA LYS A 79 30.43 21.17 10.18
C LYS A 79 31.95 21.06 10.34
N LYS A 80 32.48 19.83 10.44
CA LYS A 80 33.92 19.57 10.57
C LYS A 80 34.71 20.16 9.40
N SER A 81 34.22 19.97 8.17
CA SER A 81 34.83 20.56 6.96
C SER A 81 34.81 22.09 6.99
N LYS A 82 33.71 22.72 7.42
CA LYS A 82 33.63 24.19 7.55
C LYS A 82 34.65 24.73 8.55
N ILE A 83 34.78 24.09 9.71
CA ILE A 83 35.75 24.45 10.74
C ILE A 83 37.18 24.35 10.18
N LYS A 84 37.54 23.22 9.57
CA LYS A 84 38.87 23.00 8.99
C LYS A 84 39.19 23.94 7.83
N LYS A 85 38.22 24.30 6.99
CA LYS A 85 38.40 25.34 5.97
C LYS A 85 38.70 26.70 6.59
N GLY A 86 38.03 27.05 7.70
CA GLY A 86 38.32 28.27 8.45
C GLY A 86 39.73 28.29 9.04
N GLU A 87 40.18 27.16 9.61
CA GLU A 87 41.54 26.96 10.11
C GLU A 87 42.57 27.13 8.99
N LEU A 88 42.33 26.51 7.83
CA LEU A 88 43.18 26.62 6.65
C LEU A 88 43.36 28.07 6.19
N LEU A 89 42.25 28.82 6.10
CA LEU A 89 42.30 30.24 5.71
C LEU A 89 43.11 31.09 6.70
N LYS A 90 42.98 30.82 8.00
CA LYS A 90 43.78 31.52 9.04
C LYS A 90 45.27 31.20 8.89
N LEU A 91 45.63 29.93 8.70
CA LEU A 91 47.02 29.50 8.49
C LEU A 91 47.61 30.11 7.23
N GLN A 92 46.88 30.12 6.11
CA GLN A 92 47.31 30.76 4.87
C GLN A 92 47.55 32.26 5.04
N LYS A 93 46.69 32.97 5.80
CA LYS A 93 46.92 34.39 6.11
C LYS A 93 48.18 34.61 6.94
N LEU A 94 48.44 33.77 7.94
CA LEU A 94 49.65 33.85 8.76
C LEU A 94 50.90 33.56 7.95
N TYR A 95 50.84 32.54 7.09
CA TYR A 95 51.89 32.18 6.16
C TYR A 95 52.25 33.34 5.21
N ASN A 96 51.25 33.92 4.53
CA ASN A 96 51.48 35.04 3.61
C ASN A 96 52.03 36.29 4.33
N LYS A 97 51.58 36.56 5.57
CA LYS A 97 52.13 37.65 6.38
C LYS A 97 53.60 37.40 6.74
N LEU A 98 53.94 36.16 7.07
CA LEU A 98 55.31 35.77 7.40
C LEU A 98 56.23 35.87 6.17
N GLU A 99 55.76 35.41 5.02
CA GLU A 99 56.49 35.50 3.75
C GLU A 99 56.84 36.95 3.38
N LYS A 100 55.89 37.88 3.54
CA LYS A 100 56.14 39.32 3.33
C LYS A 100 57.20 39.87 4.28
N LYS A 101 57.15 39.50 5.57
CA LYS A 101 58.15 39.91 6.56
C LYS A 101 59.53 39.34 6.26
N GLU A 102 59.59 38.09 5.79
CA GLU A 102 60.84 37.44 5.43
C GLU A 102 61.50 38.12 4.23
N LYS A 103 60.75 38.47 3.18
CA LYS A 103 61.27 39.24 2.03
C LYS A 103 61.83 40.59 2.47
N LEU A 104 61.13 41.31 3.35
CA LEU A 104 61.59 42.60 3.87
C LEU A 104 62.88 42.48 4.69
N ILE A 105 62.97 41.49 5.60
CA ILE A 105 64.17 41.26 6.40
C ILE A 105 65.33 40.81 5.52
N GLY A 106 65.06 39.94 4.53
CA GLY A 106 66.05 39.47 3.56
C GLY A 106 66.67 40.63 2.78
N GLY A 107 65.85 41.56 2.28
CA GLY A 107 66.33 42.78 1.62
C GLY A 107 67.24 43.61 2.53
N LYS A 108 66.81 43.87 3.77
CA LYS A 108 67.63 44.61 4.75
C LYS A 108 68.99 43.94 5.02
N VAL A 109 69.01 42.61 5.11
CA VAL A 109 70.27 41.86 5.32
C VAL A 109 71.22 42.06 4.14
N VAL A 110 70.70 42.00 2.90
CA VAL A 110 71.51 42.28 1.70
C VAL A 110 72.05 43.71 1.74
N ASP A 111 71.20 44.69 2.04
CA ASP A 111 71.61 46.11 2.10
C ASP A 111 72.72 46.35 3.13
N ILE A 112 72.63 45.73 4.32
CA ILE A 112 73.63 45.89 5.37
C ILE A 112 74.93 45.19 5.00
N ILE A 113 74.87 43.96 4.48
CA ILE A 113 76.08 43.23 4.04
C ILE A 113 76.79 43.99 2.91
N SER A 114 76.04 44.61 2.00
CA SER A 114 76.64 45.46 0.96
C SER A 114 77.34 46.70 1.53
N LYS A 115 76.81 47.29 2.62
CA LYS A 115 77.46 48.41 3.33
C LYS A 115 78.70 47.95 4.09
N GLU A 116 78.61 46.84 4.82
CA GLU A 116 79.72 46.17 5.54
C GLU A 116 80.89 45.92 4.56
N LEU A 117 80.60 45.28 3.42
CA LEU A 117 81.59 45.00 2.38
C LEU A 117 82.18 46.26 1.73
N SER A 118 81.39 47.33 1.60
CA SER A 118 81.88 48.61 1.06
C SER A 118 82.86 49.29 2.03
N ILE A 119 82.55 49.26 3.33
CA ILE A 119 83.45 49.73 4.40
C ILE A 119 84.72 48.88 4.39
N ASP A 120 84.61 47.55 4.37
CA ASP A 120 85.77 46.65 4.31
C ASP A 120 86.67 46.94 3.09
N ILE A 121 86.09 47.16 1.89
CA ILE A 121 86.86 47.49 0.68
C ILE A 121 87.58 48.84 0.81
N ILE A 122 86.89 49.89 1.28
CA ILE A 122 87.47 51.22 1.46
C ILE A 122 88.61 51.18 2.49
N THR A 123 88.41 50.44 3.58
CA THR A 123 89.40 50.32 4.66
C THR A 123 90.61 49.46 4.29
N HIS A 124 90.48 48.49 3.38
CA HIS A 124 91.60 47.62 2.96
C HIS A 124 92.35 48.09 1.71
N ASN A 125 91.73 48.89 0.83
CA ASN A 125 92.35 49.33 -0.43
C ASN A 125 92.99 50.74 -0.39
N ASN A 126 92.86 51.48 0.72
CA ASN A 126 93.55 52.76 0.88
C ASN A 126 94.95 52.53 1.45
N GLU A 127 95.97 52.71 0.61
CA GLU A 127 97.41 52.65 0.97
C GLU A 127 97.86 53.80 1.90
N ASN A 128 96.97 54.75 2.22
CA ASN A 128 97.24 55.84 3.16
C ASN A 128 96.63 55.52 4.53
N GLU A 129 97.47 55.14 5.50
CA GLU A 129 97.11 54.66 6.85
C GLU A 129 96.31 55.64 7.76
N ASN A 130 95.90 56.83 7.29
CA ASN A 130 95.37 57.92 8.13
C ASN A 130 93.87 58.26 7.96
N ASP A 131 93.12 57.58 7.09
CA ASP A 131 91.69 57.90 6.85
C ASP A 131 90.70 56.94 7.55
N LEU A 132 91.18 56.01 8.38
CA LEU A 132 90.34 55.18 9.23
C LEU A 132 89.86 55.98 10.43
N THR A 133 88.60 56.43 10.40
CA THR A 133 88.02 57.10 11.57
C THR A 133 87.63 56.05 12.61
N GLN A 134 87.74 56.41 13.90
CA GLN A 134 87.17 55.58 14.98
C GLN A 134 85.66 55.32 14.75
N GLU A 135 84.98 56.23 14.05
CA GLU A 135 83.57 56.11 13.69
C GLU A 135 83.32 54.96 12.70
N ASP A 136 84.22 54.71 11.76
CA ASP A 136 84.09 53.61 10.78
C ASP A 136 84.22 52.24 11.43
N ILE A 137 85.15 52.08 12.38
CA ILE A 137 85.34 50.83 13.14
C ILE A 137 84.11 50.55 14.01
N VAL A 138 83.61 51.58 14.70
CA VAL A 138 82.40 51.49 15.53
C VAL A 138 81.18 51.20 14.65
N MET A 139 81.06 51.83 13.49
CA MET A 139 79.98 51.59 12.55
C MET A 139 80.01 50.14 12.02
N ASN A 140 81.18 49.62 11.65
CA ASN A 140 81.31 48.24 11.16
C ASN A 140 80.84 47.23 12.23
N GLU A 141 81.28 47.40 13.48
CA GLU A 141 80.86 46.55 14.60
C GLU A 141 79.35 46.64 14.88
N ILE A 142 78.76 47.83 14.77
CA ILE A 142 77.30 48.02 14.89
C ILE A 142 76.56 47.28 13.76
N LEU A 143 77.03 47.42 12.51
CA LEU A 143 76.43 46.75 11.35
C LEU A 143 76.56 45.23 11.48
N HIS A 144 77.70 44.71 11.92
CA HIS A 144 77.93 43.30 12.15
C HIS A 144 76.95 42.71 13.17
N ASN A 145 76.84 43.34 14.34
CA ASN A 145 75.89 42.94 15.40
C ASN A 145 74.43 43.01 14.91
N TYR A 146 74.09 44.04 14.13
CA TYR A 146 72.75 44.17 13.56
C TYR A 146 72.45 43.08 12.53
N THR A 147 73.40 42.77 11.64
CA THR A 147 73.32 41.65 10.68
C THR A 147 73.06 40.33 11.39
N ASP A 148 73.74 40.07 12.50
CA ASP A 148 73.59 38.85 13.28
C ASP A 148 72.21 38.71 13.94
N ILE A 149 71.65 39.82 14.45
CA ILE A 149 70.26 39.88 14.94
C ILE A 149 69.28 39.55 13.81
N LEU A 150 69.49 40.10 12.62
CA LEU A 150 68.64 39.84 11.46
C LEU A 150 68.75 38.38 10.98
N ARG A 151 69.96 37.80 10.94
CA ARG A 151 70.18 36.37 10.64
C ARG A 151 69.45 35.46 11.64
N LYS A 152 69.53 35.76 12.93
CA LYS A 152 68.77 35.04 13.99
C LYS A 152 67.25 35.13 13.75
N ASN A 153 66.76 36.31 13.35
CA ASN A 153 65.34 36.50 13.01
C ASN A 153 64.91 35.72 11.76
N LEU A 154 65.73 35.69 10.71
CA LEU A 154 65.48 34.87 9.52
C LEU A 154 65.40 33.39 9.87
N LYS A 155 66.34 32.86 10.67
CA LYS A 155 66.32 31.46 11.12
C LYS A 155 65.04 31.12 11.90
N ARG A 156 64.59 32.01 12.79
CA ARG A 156 63.32 31.86 13.52
C ARG A 156 62.11 31.88 12.59
N ASN A 157 62.08 32.76 11.60
CA ASN A 157 61.00 32.85 10.62
C ASN A 157 60.95 31.61 9.71
N LYS A 158 62.09 31.13 9.23
CA LYS A 158 62.19 29.87 8.46
C LYS A 158 61.61 28.68 9.23
N SER A 159 61.90 28.56 10.51
CA SER A 159 61.29 27.52 11.36
C SER A 159 59.76 27.63 11.43
N LYS A 160 59.22 28.86 11.59
CA LYS A 160 57.77 29.10 11.58
C LYS A 160 57.13 28.78 10.22
N TYR A 161 57.81 29.08 9.12
CA TYR A 161 57.36 28.77 7.77
C TYR A 161 57.20 27.27 7.55
N ILE A 162 58.22 26.49 7.93
CA ILE A 162 58.17 25.02 7.86
C ILE A 162 57.01 24.48 8.70
N LYS A 163 56.78 25.02 9.90
CA LYS A 163 55.65 24.63 10.75
C LYS A 163 54.30 24.94 10.08
N TYR A 164 54.11 26.16 9.58
CA TYR A 164 52.86 26.55 8.93
C TYR A 164 52.58 25.76 7.65
N ASN A 165 53.60 25.49 6.82
CA ASN A 165 53.43 24.66 5.63
C ASN A 165 53.00 23.23 6.00
N LYS A 166 53.67 22.61 6.97
CA LYS A 166 53.26 21.29 7.47
C LYS A 166 51.81 21.30 7.97
N SER A 167 51.43 22.30 8.77
CA SER A 167 50.05 22.44 9.26
C SER A 167 49.04 22.65 8.12
N ILE A 168 49.36 23.49 7.13
CA ILE A 168 48.52 23.74 5.95
C ILE A 168 48.28 22.44 5.19
N ASP A 169 49.31 21.64 4.95
CA ASP A 169 49.19 20.37 4.23
C ASP A 169 48.36 19.35 5.00
N ILE A 170 48.54 19.26 6.32
CA ILE A 170 47.73 18.39 7.18
C ILE A 170 46.25 18.80 7.09
N VAL A 171 45.94 20.08 7.30
CA VAL A 171 44.57 20.59 7.27
C VAL A 171 43.94 20.44 5.88
N LYS A 172 44.70 20.66 4.79
CA LYS A 172 44.24 20.40 3.41
C LYS A 172 43.84 18.93 3.23
N LYS A 173 44.68 17.99 3.67
CA LYS A 173 44.38 16.54 3.62
C LYS A 173 43.12 16.20 4.41
N GLU A 174 42.91 16.79 5.58
CA GLU A 174 41.69 16.61 6.38
C GLU A 174 40.44 17.14 5.67
N VAL A 175 40.51 18.33 5.08
CA VAL A 175 39.40 18.92 4.31
C VAL A 175 39.00 18.01 3.14
N LEU A 176 39.98 17.48 2.40
CA LEU A 176 39.75 16.54 1.30
C LEU A 176 39.14 15.22 1.80
N LYS A 177 39.66 14.67 2.90
CA LYS A 177 39.13 13.45 3.53
C LYS A 177 37.65 13.61 3.89
N TYR A 178 37.26 14.73 4.50
CA TYR A 178 35.86 15.00 4.84
C TYR A 178 34.99 15.20 3.60
N ALA A 179 35.49 15.90 2.58
CA ALA A 179 34.76 16.10 1.32
C ALA A 179 34.49 14.76 0.60
N ASN A 180 35.49 13.89 0.51
CA ASN A 180 35.37 12.59 -0.14
C ASN A 180 34.41 11.67 0.62
N ARG A 181 34.53 11.60 1.95
CA ARG A 181 33.60 10.81 2.79
C ARG A 181 32.17 11.34 2.67
N LYS A 182 31.97 12.66 2.65
CA LYS A 182 30.66 13.27 2.45
C LYS A 182 30.05 12.85 1.10
N LYS A 183 30.83 12.94 0.01
CA LYS A 183 30.39 12.54 -1.33
C LYS A 183 29.98 11.06 -1.39
N ALA A 184 30.77 10.19 -0.77
CA ALA A 184 30.44 8.76 -0.67
C ALA A 184 29.13 8.51 0.09
N LEU A 185 28.89 9.22 1.20
CA LEU A 185 27.65 9.13 1.96
C LEU A 185 26.43 9.69 1.20
N GLU A 186 26.61 10.76 0.43
CA GLU A 186 25.55 11.33 -0.43
C GLU A 186 25.13 10.34 -1.52
N LEU A 187 26.10 9.66 -2.15
CA LEU A 187 25.84 8.59 -3.11
C LEU A 187 25.11 7.41 -2.46
N LYS A 188 25.58 6.96 -1.29
CA LYS A 188 24.92 5.90 -0.52
C LYS A 188 23.49 6.29 -0.12
N GLN A 189 23.27 7.54 0.29
CA GLN A 189 21.93 8.02 0.63
C GLN A 189 20.99 7.97 -0.59
N LYS A 190 21.49 8.36 -1.77
CA LYS A 190 20.72 8.29 -3.03
C LYS A 190 20.34 6.85 -3.39
N THR A 191 21.25 5.88 -3.24
CA THR A 191 20.95 4.47 -3.50
C THR A 191 19.92 3.92 -2.53
N LEU A 192 20.05 4.23 -1.23
CA LEU A 192 19.08 3.84 -0.21
C LEU A 192 17.69 4.43 -0.46
N LEU A 193 17.60 5.68 -0.89
CA LEU A 193 16.32 6.32 -1.26
C LEU A 193 15.65 5.63 -2.45
N ASN A 194 16.43 5.26 -3.47
CA ASN A 194 15.92 4.51 -4.61
C ASN A 194 15.43 3.11 -4.20
N LEU A 195 16.19 2.40 -3.35
CA LEU A 195 15.77 1.11 -2.79
C LEU A 195 14.49 1.23 -1.97
N ASN A 196 14.32 2.30 -1.19
CA ASN A 196 13.08 2.54 -0.44
C ASN A 196 11.89 2.70 -1.39
N LYS A 197 12.04 3.51 -2.45
CA LYS A 197 10.99 3.69 -3.48
C LYS A 197 10.61 2.37 -4.17
N THR A 198 11.58 1.52 -4.52
CA THR A 198 11.29 0.23 -5.15
C THR A 198 10.56 -0.72 -4.20
N GLN A 199 10.90 -0.72 -2.89
CA GLN A 199 10.15 -1.47 -1.89
C GLN A 199 8.71 -0.99 -1.76
N GLN A 200 8.47 0.32 -1.74
CA GLN A 200 7.13 0.91 -1.68
C GLN A 200 6.28 0.52 -2.90
N ALA A 201 6.85 0.60 -4.10
CA ALA A 201 6.17 0.17 -5.33
C ALA A 201 5.81 -1.33 -5.29
N SER A 202 6.72 -2.17 -4.78
CA SER A 202 6.44 -3.60 -4.63
C SER A 202 5.38 -3.90 -3.57
N ILE A 203 5.29 -3.12 -2.49
CA ILE A 203 4.20 -3.26 -1.52
C ILE A 203 2.87 -2.88 -2.16
N ALA A 204 2.83 -1.82 -2.96
CA ALA A 204 1.62 -1.41 -3.67
C ALA A 204 1.11 -2.51 -4.62
N SER A 205 2.01 -3.15 -5.38
CA SER A 205 1.64 -4.27 -6.26
C SER A 205 1.16 -5.49 -5.48
N LEU A 206 1.83 -5.85 -4.38
CA LEU A 206 1.40 -6.96 -3.51
C LEU A 206 0.05 -6.71 -2.84
N LYS A 207 -0.24 -5.45 -2.44
CA LYS A 207 -1.57 -5.08 -1.91
C LYS A 207 -2.67 -5.25 -2.95
N LYS A 208 -2.43 -4.83 -4.20
CA LYS A 208 -3.37 -5.04 -5.30
C LYS A 208 -3.62 -6.53 -5.54
N GLN A 209 -2.56 -7.35 -5.58
CA GLN A 209 -2.70 -8.81 -5.72
C GLN A 209 -3.48 -9.40 -4.54
N LYS A 210 -3.20 -8.98 -3.30
CA LYS A 210 -3.94 -9.42 -2.11
C LYS A 210 -5.44 -9.15 -2.24
N GLU A 211 -5.83 -7.96 -2.70
CA GLU A 211 -7.24 -7.61 -2.92
C GLU A 211 -7.91 -8.49 -3.98
N GLU A 212 -7.22 -8.76 -5.09
CA GLU A 212 -7.70 -9.66 -6.15
C GLU A 212 -7.90 -11.09 -5.63
N TYR A 213 -6.95 -11.60 -4.83
CA TYR A 213 -7.07 -12.92 -4.22
C TYR A 213 -8.21 -13.01 -3.20
N ILE A 214 -8.43 -11.97 -2.39
CA ILE A 214 -9.57 -11.91 -1.45
C ILE A 214 -10.90 -11.95 -2.22
N LYS A 215 -11.03 -11.18 -3.32
CA LYS A 215 -12.23 -11.22 -4.18
C LYS A 215 -12.49 -12.62 -4.72
N ARG A 216 -11.44 -13.29 -5.24
CA ARG A 216 -11.53 -14.64 -5.77
C ARG A 216 -11.91 -15.67 -4.70
N LEU A 217 -11.38 -15.53 -3.48
CA LEU A 217 -11.71 -16.41 -2.36
C LEU A 217 -13.19 -16.27 -1.97
N ASN A 218 -13.71 -15.05 -1.93
CA ASN A 218 -15.13 -14.79 -1.68
C ASN A 218 -16.04 -15.40 -2.78
N GLN A 219 -15.65 -15.31 -4.05
CA GLN A 219 -16.36 -15.95 -5.15
C GLN A 219 -16.41 -17.48 -4.97
N ILE A 220 -15.27 -18.11 -4.69
CA ILE A 220 -15.19 -19.56 -4.46
C ILE A 220 -16.05 -19.98 -3.26
N LYS A 221 -16.07 -19.19 -2.19
CA LYS A 221 -16.93 -19.44 -1.02
C LYS A 221 -18.42 -19.40 -1.41
N ASN A 222 -18.82 -18.44 -2.22
CA ASN A 222 -20.21 -18.30 -2.67
C ASN A 222 -20.61 -19.47 -3.59
N GLU A 223 -19.75 -19.84 -4.54
CA GLU A 223 -19.94 -21.01 -5.41
C GLU A 223 -20.07 -22.30 -4.60
N LYS A 224 -19.19 -22.50 -3.59
CA LYS A 224 -19.25 -23.66 -2.71
C LYS A 224 -20.57 -23.74 -1.94
N ASN A 225 -21.04 -22.61 -1.40
CA ASN A 225 -22.31 -22.54 -0.70
C ASN A 225 -23.50 -22.86 -1.62
N ALA A 226 -23.45 -22.40 -2.89
CA ALA A 226 -24.45 -22.75 -3.88
C ALA A 226 -24.42 -24.26 -4.21
N LEU A 227 -23.24 -24.84 -4.41
CA LEU A 227 -23.08 -26.28 -4.65
C LEU A 227 -23.57 -27.11 -3.45
N ALA A 228 -23.30 -26.70 -2.21
CA ALA A 228 -23.79 -27.37 -1.01
C ALA A 228 -25.32 -27.35 -0.93
N LYS A 229 -25.97 -26.21 -1.28
CA LYS A 229 -27.43 -26.13 -1.39
C LYS A 229 -27.96 -27.08 -2.46
N THR A 230 -27.30 -27.17 -3.61
CA THR A 230 -27.65 -28.11 -4.68
C THR A 230 -27.51 -29.57 -4.23
N LEU A 231 -26.41 -29.92 -3.56
CA LEU A 231 -26.17 -31.25 -3.01
C LEU A 231 -27.27 -31.66 -2.03
N ASN A 232 -27.64 -30.76 -1.10
CA ASN A 232 -28.73 -30.99 -0.16
C ASN A 232 -30.07 -31.21 -0.89
N ARG A 233 -30.36 -30.44 -1.95
CA ARG A 233 -31.55 -30.64 -2.79
C ARG A 233 -31.53 -31.99 -3.50
N LEU A 234 -30.38 -32.42 -4.02
CA LEU A 234 -30.22 -33.73 -4.66
C LEU A 234 -30.43 -34.87 -3.66
N HIS A 235 -29.90 -34.78 -2.44
CA HIS A 235 -30.14 -35.75 -1.37
C HIS A 235 -31.63 -35.82 -0.98
N ILE A 236 -32.31 -34.69 -0.83
CA ILE A 236 -33.75 -34.65 -0.57
C ILE A 236 -34.54 -35.30 -1.72
N THR A 237 -34.12 -35.04 -2.96
CA THR A 237 -34.76 -35.62 -4.16
C THR A 237 -34.57 -37.14 -4.21
N LYS A 238 -33.35 -37.63 -3.94
CA LYS A 238 -33.04 -39.06 -3.82
C LYS A 238 -33.92 -39.72 -2.74
N LYS A 239 -34.01 -39.12 -1.54
CA LYS A 239 -34.84 -39.63 -0.43
C LYS A 239 -36.33 -39.68 -0.79
N LYS A 240 -36.84 -38.66 -1.50
CA LYS A 240 -38.24 -38.64 -1.96
C LYS A 240 -38.54 -39.71 -3.01
N LEU A 241 -37.65 -39.91 -3.98
CA LEU A 241 -37.79 -40.94 -5.01
C LEU A 241 -37.83 -42.35 -4.39
N GLN A 242 -37.01 -42.60 -3.37
CA GLN A 242 -37.02 -43.85 -2.60
C GLN A 242 -38.29 -44.04 -1.77
N GLN A 243 -38.92 -42.96 -1.28
CA GLN A 243 -40.18 -43.02 -0.51
C GLN A 243 -41.41 -43.20 -1.41
N THR A 244 -41.41 -42.66 -2.64
CA THR A 244 -42.50 -42.85 -3.61
C THR A 244 -42.57 -44.27 -4.15
N THR A 245 -41.44 -44.97 -4.27
CA THR A 245 -41.40 -46.40 -4.63
C THR A 245 -42.04 -47.31 -3.58
N ILE A 246 -42.15 -46.89 -2.32
CA ILE A 246 -42.77 -47.69 -1.24
C ILE A 246 -44.31 -47.51 -1.20
N LYS A 247 -44.85 -46.43 -1.78
CA LYS A 247 -46.29 -46.13 -1.79
C LYS A 247 -47.02 -46.54 -3.09
N ALA A 248 -46.34 -47.20 -4.02
CA ALA A 248 -46.87 -47.59 -5.33
C ALA A 248 -47.48 -49.00 -5.36
N THR A 249 -48.03 -49.47 -4.23
CA THR A 249 -48.94 -50.63 -4.16
C THR A 249 -50.29 -50.16 -3.64
N GLY A 250 -51.13 -49.55 -4.50
CA GLY A 250 -52.48 -49.13 -4.12
C GLY A 250 -53.10 -48.02 -4.96
N SER A 251 -53.88 -48.43 -5.96
CA SER A 251 -55.12 -47.81 -6.48
C SER A 251 -55.11 -46.46 -7.23
N ASN A 252 -55.88 -46.47 -8.32
CA ASN A 252 -56.16 -45.45 -9.34
C ASN A 252 -56.47 -44.03 -8.82
N VAL A 253 -55.94 -42.99 -9.50
CA VAL A 253 -56.66 -41.80 -10.05
C VAL A 253 -55.68 -40.85 -10.78
N ASN A 254 -56.11 -40.44 -11.98
CA ASN A 254 -55.73 -39.31 -12.84
C ASN A 254 -54.37 -38.60 -12.70
N VAL A 255 -53.60 -38.70 -13.79
CA VAL A 255 -52.34 -38.03 -14.04
C VAL A 255 -52.57 -36.54 -14.35
N ARG A 256 -52.17 -35.65 -13.44
CA ARG A 256 -51.71 -34.30 -13.80
C ARG A 256 -50.19 -34.26 -13.69
N GLN A 257 -49.51 -33.90 -14.77
CA GLN A 257 -48.06 -33.76 -14.87
C GLN A 257 -47.49 -32.93 -13.71
N ILE A 258 -46.67 -33.54 -12.86
CA ILE A 258 -45.83 -32.83 -11.87
C ILE A 258 -44.39 -32.84 -12.39
N GLY A 259 -44.14 -31.97 -13.38
CA GLY A 259 -42.79 -31.61 -13.81
C GLY A 259 -42.42 -30.26 -13.20
N SER A 260 -41.69 -30.25 -12.08
CA SER A 260 -40.61 -29.29 -11.80
C SER A 260 -40.16 -29.37 -10.33
N SER A 261 -38.86 -29.60 -10.14
CA SER A 261 -38.15 -29.36 -8.87
C SER A 261 -37.98 -27.84 -8.65
N TYR A 262 -39.11 -27.15 -8.50
CA TYR A 262 -39.13 -25.74 -8.08
C TYR A 262 -39.48 -25.72 -6.60
N GLN A 263 -38.50 -25.43 -5.74
CA GLN A 263 -38.81 -25.09 -4.34
C GLN A 263 -39.68 -23.83 -4.37
N HIS A 264 -40.95 -23.98 -3.99
CA HIS A 264 -41.90 -22.88 -3.98
C HIS A 264 -41.51 -21.90 -2.88
N THR A 265 -40.81 -20.81 -3.26
CA THR A 265 -40.66 -19.65 -2.40
C THR A 265 -42.05 -19.17 -2.01
N LYS A 266 -42.34 -18.95 -0.72
CA LYS A 266 -43.65 -18.46 -0.30
C LYS A 266 -43.81 -17.02 -0.80
N LEU A 267 -44.69 -16.81 -1.77
CA LEU A 267 -44.96 -15.50 -2.37
C LEU A 267 -46.25 -14.91 -1.83
N ILE A 268 -46.29 -13.59 -1.72
CA ILE A 268 -47.53 -12.84 -1.50
C ILE A 268 -47.61 -11.67 -2.46
N LYS A 269 -48.81 -11.42 -2.99
CA LYS A 269 -49.06 -10.25 -3.86
C LYS A 269 -49.24 -9.02 -2.97
N TYR A 270 -48.46 -7.98 -3.23
CA TYR A 270 -48.66 -6.68 -2.59
C TYR A 270 -49.98 -6.05 -3.08
N ARG A 271 -50.81 -5.60 -2.13
CA ARG A 271 -52.12 -4.96 -2.38
C ARG A 271 -52.20 -3.52 -1.87
N GLY A 272 -51.12 -2.98 -1.30
CA GLY A 272 -51.10 -1.61 -0.79
C GLY A 272 -50.85 -0.55 -1.88
N PRO A 273 -50.91 0.74 -1.52
CA PRO A 273 -50.58 1.82 -2.44
C PRO A 273 -49.10 1.81 -2.79
N LYS A 274 -48.77 2.08 -4.06
CA LYS A 274 -47.37 2.21 -4.50
C LYS A 274 -46.66 3.37 -3.81
N THR A 275 -45.37 3.18 -3.55
CA THR A 275 -44.51 4.17 -2.92
C THR A 275 -43.33 4.59 -3.81
N ILE A 276 -42.49 5.50 -3.34
CA ILE A 276 -41.31 5.97 -4.07
C ILE A 276 -40.31 4.83 -4.30
N SER A 277 -39.53 4.96 -5.38
CA SER A 277 -38.39 4.07 -5.62
C SER A 277 -37.21 4.39 -4.67
N PRO A 278 -36.40 3.39 -4.25
CA PRO A 278 -35.24 3.64 -3.40
C PRO A 278 -34.10 4.38 -4.10
N LEU A 279 -34.16 4.53 -5.43
CA LEU A 279 -33.22 5.31 -6.24
C LEU A 279 -33.98 6.28 -7.14
N LYS A 280 -33.47 7.52 -7.30
CA LYS A 280 -34.09 8.52 -8.19
C LYS A 280 -33.95 8.19 -9.68
N SER A 281 -32.90 7.47 -10.08
CA SER A 281 -32.60 7.19 -11.49
C SER A 281 -31.79 5.90 -11.63
N TYR A 282 -32.39 4.87 -12.22
CA TYR A 282 -31.81 3.53 -12.29
C TYR A 282 -32.24 2.79 -13.56
N THR A 283 -31.57 1.67 -13.82
CA THR A 283 -32.00 0.61 -14.74
C THR A 283 -32.20 -0.69 -13.95
N LEU A 284 -33.21 -1.47 -14.33
CA LEU A 284 -33.49 -2.76 -13.71
C LEU A 284 -32.59 -3.82 -14.36
N VAL A 285 -31.65 -4.35 -13.59
CA VAL A 285 -30.66 -5.33 -14.07
C VAL A 285 -31.13 -6.75 -13.84
N GLN A 286 -31.83 -6.98 -12.73
CA GLN A 286 -32.36 -8.29 -12.36
C GLN A 286 -33.78 -8.15 -11.86
N ASN A 287 -34.69 -8.86 -12.52
CA ASN A 287 -36.11 -8.93 -12.17
C ASN A 287 -36.36 -9.93 -11.05
N PHE A 288 -37.37 -9.64 -10.24
CA PHE A 288 -37.96 -10.58 -9.30
C PHE A 288 -38.69 -11.71 -10.04
N GLY A 289 -38.59 -12.93 -9.52
CA GLY A 289 -39.28 -14.10 -10.06
C GLY A 289 -38.35 -15.09 -10.75
N ASN A 290 -38.93 -15.94 -11.59
CA ASN A 290 -38.20 -17.01 -12.25
C ASN A 290 -37.23 -16.44 -13.30
N TYR A 291 -35.96 -16.79 -13.19
CA TYR A 291 -34.91 -16.50 -14.17
C TYR A 291 -34.30 -17.81 -14.66
N VAL A 292 -34.08 -17.93 -15.97
CA VAL A 292 -33.40 -19.09 -16.55
C VAL A 292 -31.98 -18.67 -16.87
N ASP A 293 -31.01 -19.33 -16.24
CA ASP A 293 -29.60 -19.07 -16.52
C ASP A 293 -29.28 -19.39 -17.99
N PRO A 294 -28.75 -18.45 -18.79
CA PRO A 294 -28.58 -18.63 -20.22
C PRO A 294 -27.49 -19.67 -20.55
N ILE A 295 -26.53 -19.88 -19.65
CA ILE A 295 -25.40 -20.80 -19.80
C ILE A 295 -25.82 -22.21 -19.38
N TYR A 296 -26.46 -22.34 -18.22
CA TYR A 296 -26.76 -23.64 -17.60
C TYR A 296 -28.21 -24.11 -17.78
N LYS A 297 -29.11 -23.27 -18.33
CA LYS A 297 -30.54 -23.53 -18.53
C LYS A 297 -31.31 -23.95 -17.27
N ILE A 298 -30.80 -23.57 -16.10
CA ILE A 298 -31.43 -23.85 -14.81
C ILE A 298 -32.38 -22.71 -14.47
N LYS A 299 -33.60 -23.05 -14.02
CA LYS A 299 -34.58 -22.09 -13.52
C LYS A 299 -34.29 -21.74 -12.05
N ILE A 300 -33.91 -20.51 -11.79
CA ILE A 300 -33.61 -19.92 -10.48
C ILE A 300 -34.75 -18.97 -10.10
N PHE A 301 -35.08 -18.82 -8.82
CA PHE A 301 -36.01 -17.80 -8.34
C PHE A 301 -35.24 -16.62 -7.77
N ASN A 302 -35.49 -15.42 -8.26
CA ASN A 302 -34.96 -14.18 -7.72
C ASN A 302 -35.94 -13.61 -6.71
N ASP A 303 -35.55 -13.58 -5.44
CA ASP A 303 -36.29 -13.04 -4.30
C ASP A 303 -36.14 -11.51 -4.13
N ALA A 304 -35.18 -10.91 -4.83
CA ALA A 304 -34.92 -9.47 -4.83
C ALA A 304 -34.88 -8.90 -6.27
N VAL A 305 -34.88 -7.57 -6.37
CA VAL A 305 -34.54 -6.85 -7.60
C VAL A 305 -33.17 -6.19 -7.47
N ILE A 306 -32.43 -6.15 -8.58
CA ILE A 306 -31.17 -5.39 -8.65
C ILE A 306 -31.39 -4.13 -9.48
N LEU A 307 -31.22 -2.98 -8.83
CA LEU A 307 -31.36 -1.66 -9.43
C LEU A 307 -29.97 -1.06 -9.64
N ARG A 308 -29.55 -0.86 -10.88
CA ARG A 308 -28.29 -0.21 -11.21
C ARG A 308 -28.50 1.30 -11.34
N SER A 309 -27.79 2.07 -10.53
CA SER A 309 -27.87 3.52 -10.61
C SER A 309 -27.26 4.05 -11.90
N LYS A 310 -27.91 5.06 -12.51
CA LYS A 310 -27.33 5.82 -13.63
C LYS A 310 -26.30 6.86 -13.17
N LYS A 311 -26.24 7.16 -11.87
CA LYS A 311 -25.30 8.11 -11.25
C LYS A 311 -24.33 7.37 -10.33
N ARG A 312 -23.06 7.79 -10.34
CA ARG A 312 -22.09 7.31 -9.35
C ARG A 312 -22.47 7.82 -7.97
N ASP A 313 -22.14 7.02 -6.96
CA ASP A 313 -22.32 7.38 -5.55
C ASP A 313 -23.77 7.83 -5.24
N ALA A 314 -24.76 7.08 -5.70
CA ALA A 314 -26.16 7.49 -5.61
C ALA A 314 -26.71 7.34 -4.19
N LYS A 315 -27.54 8.30 -3.77
CA LYS A 315 -28.29 8.23 -2.50
C LYS A 315 -29.38 7.16 -2.58
N VAL A 316 -29.47 6.34 -1.54
CA VAL A 316 -30.53 5.35 -1.35
C VAL A 316 -31.55 5.90 -0.37
N TYR A 317 -32.82 5.84 -0.76
CA TYR A 317 -33.94 6.39 0.00
C TYR A 317 -34.81 5.29 0.59
N ASN A 318 -35.32 5.55 1.79
CA ASN A 318 -36.28 4.69 2.44
C ASN A 318 -37.64 4.76 1.74
N VAL A 319 -38.21 3.63 1.35
CA VAL A 319 -39.43 3.58 0.55
C VAL A 319 -40.70 3.72 1.37
N LEU A 320 -40.69 3.44 2.67
CA LEU A 320 -41.88 3.44 3.54
C LEU A 320 -41.56 4.04 4.91
N ASP A 321 -42.57 4.53 5.63
CA ASP A 321 -42.40 4.89 7.04
C ASP A 321 -42.17 3.61 7.88
N GLY A 322 -41.13 3.60 8.72
CA GLY A 322 -40.77 2.42 9.50
C GLY A 322 -39.65 2.64 10.50
N THR A 323 -39.22 1.56 11.14
CA THR A 323 -38.15 1.54 12.14
C THR A 323 -37.01 0.66 11.65
N VAL A 324 -35.77 1.12 11.78
CA VAL A 324 -34.58 0.34 11.44
C VAL A 324 -34.43 -0.80 12.43
N ILE A 325 -34.42 -2.04 11.93
CA ILE A 325 -34.21 -3.24 12.76
C ILE A 325 -32.83 -3.87 12.53
N TYR A 326 -32.14 -3.49 11.45
CA TYR A 326 -30.78 -3.92 11.16
C TYR A 326 -30.06 -2.83 10.35
N ALA A 327 -28.82 -2.53 10.71
CA ALA A 327 -27.97 -1.57 9.99
C ALA A 327 -26.51 -1.91 10.25
N ASP A 328 -25.94 -2.84 9.47
CA ASP A 328 -24.57 -3.29 9.69
C ASP A 328 -23.90 -3.80 8.41
N LYS A 329 -22.59 -4.02 8.48
CA LYS A 329 -21.78 -4.62 7.43
C LYS A 329 -21.77 -6.14 7.54
N THR A 330 -22.22 -6.78 6.47
CA THR A 330 -22.13 -8.21 6.27
C THR A 330 -20.99 -8.55 5.29
N PRO A 331 -20.39 -9.76 5.39
CA PRO A 331 -19.35 -10.19 4.45
C PRO A 331 -19.82 -10.41 3.01
N MET A 332 -21.13 -10.60 2.76
CA MET A 332 -21.66 -11.00 1.45
C MET A 332 -22.51 -9.92 0.77
N LEU A 333 -23.23 -9.10 1.54
CA LEU A 333 -24.13 -8.07 1.02
C LEU A 333 -23.60 -6.66 1.28
N ASP A 334 -22.31 -6.54 1.60
CA ASP A 334 -21.67 -5.33 2.15
C ASP A 334 -22.52 -4.75 3.30
N ARG A 335 -22.80 -3.44 3.29
CA ARG A 335 -23.66 -2.83 4.29
C ARG A 335 -25.12 -3.01 3.92
N VAL A 336 -25.90 -3.46 4.90
CA VAL A 336 -27.32 -3.76 4.76
C VAL A 336 -28.09 -2.94 5.76
N VAL A 337 -29.21 -2.36 5.32
CA VAL A 337 -30.21 -1.74 6.20
C VAL A 337 -31.53 -2.49 6.02
N ILE A 338 -32.17 -2.86 7.11
CA ILE A 338 -33.51 -3.47 7.12
C ILE A 338 -34.43 -2.56 7.92
N VAL A 339 -35.54 -2.17 7.29
CA VAL A 339 -36.56 -1.32 7.91
C VAL A 339 -37.85 -2.14 8.03
N LYS A 340 -38.37 -2.24 9.26
CA LYS A 340 -39.69 -2.79 9.56
C LYS A 340 -40.73 -1.69 9.43
N ASN A 341 -41.72 -1.91 8.59
CA ASN A 341 -42.78 -0.96 8.26
C ASN A 341 -44.13 -1.47 8.80
N LYS A 342 -45.20 -0.71 8.56
CA LYS A 342 -46.58 -1.14 8.86
C LYS A 342 -46.91 -2.47 8.17
N ASN A 343 -47.87 -3.21 8.73
CA ASN A 343 -48.35 -4.52 8.22
C ASN A 343 -47.25 -5.59 8.12
N ASN A 344 -46.23 -5.49 9.00
CA ASN A 344 -45.10 -6.40 9.08
C ASN A 344 -44.31 -6.53 7.75
N ILE A 345 -44.29 -5.45 6.95
CA ILE A 345 -43.51 -5.37 5.72
C ILE A 345 -42.08 -5.00 6.09
N HIS A 346 -41.12 -5.82 5.69
CA HIS A 346 -39.71 -5.52 5.80
C HIS A 346 -39.15 -5.12 4.44
N THR A 347 -38.45 -4.00 4.40
CA THR A 347 -37.72 -3.53 3.23
C THR A 347 -36.24 -3.63 3.51
N ILE A 348 -35.52 -4.35 2.65
CA ILE A 348 -34.11 -4.70 2.82
C ILE A 348 -33.32 -4.02 1.71
N TYR A 349 -32.29 -3.29 2.10
CA TYR A 349 -31.42 -2.51 1.22
C TYR A 349 -29.99 -3.00 1.40
N ALA A 350 -29.45 -3.67 0.38
CA ALA A 350 -28.13 -4.31 0.43
C ALA A 350 -27.15 -3.72 -0.60
N HIS A 351 -25.87 -4.04 -0.45
CA HIS A 351 -24.76 -3.52 -1.24
C HIS A 351 -24.54 -2.00 -1.08
N LEU A 352 -24.85 -1.45 0.09
CA LEU A 352 -24.60 -0.04 0.38
C LEU A 352 -23.08 0.22 0.52
N SER A 353 -22.58 1.23 -0.20
CA SER A 353 -21.20 1.71 -0.07
C SER A 353 -20.97 2.46 1.25
N LYS A 354 -22.03 3.06 1.81
CA LYS A 354 -22.04 3.74 3.10
C LYS A 354 -23.46 3.77 3.68
N ILE A 355 -23.59 3.58 4.99
CA ILE A 355 -24.84 3.84 5.74
C ILE A 355 -24.78 5.29 6.23
N ALA A 356 -25.90 6.02 6.17
CA ALA A 356 -25.97 7.38 6.68
C ALA A 356 -25.70 7.38 8.20
N PRO A 357 -24.86 8.28 8.76
CA PRO A 357 -24.47 8.24 10.18
C PRO A 357 -25.65 8.25 11.18
N THR A 358 -26.77 8.85 10.77
CA THR A 358 -28.01 8.94 11.56
C THR A 358 -28.86 7.67 11.54
N VAL A 359 -28.48 6.64 10.77
CA VAL A 359 -29.23 5.40 10.57
C VAL A 359 -28.61 4.31 11.42
N HIS A 360 -29.25 4.02 12.55
CA HIS A 360 -28.88 2.97 13.49
C HIS A 360 -30.13 2.18 13.89
N VAL A 361 -29.93 0.99 14.45
CA VAL A 361 -31.02 0.14 14.95
C VAL A 361 -31.87 0.92 15.97
N GLY A 362 -33.20 0.77 15.87
CA GLY A 362 -34.18 1.48 16.67
C GLY A 362 -34.61 2.85 16.12
N LYS A 363 -33.89 3.43 15.14
CA LYS A 363 -34.27 4.72 14.56
C LYS A 363 -35.55 4.62 13.74
N ARG A 364 -36.53 5.49 14.01
CA ARG A 364 -37.72 5.67 13.18
C ARG A 364 -37.41 6.59 11.99
N LEU A 365 -37.71 6.11 10.79
CA LEU A 365 -37.43 6.78 9.52
C LEU A 365 -38.73 7.06 8.76
N LYS A 366 -38.77 8.23 8.11
CA LYS A 366 -39.84 8.60 7.19
C LYS A 366 -39.54 8.11 5.78
N LYS A 367 -40.59 7.92 4.98
CA LYS A 367 -40.49 7.75 3.53
C LYS A 367 -39.67 8.90 2.93
N GLY A 368 -38.71 8.57 2.08
CA GLY A 368 -37.80 9.53 1.46
C GLY A 368 -36.56 9.87 2.29
N TYR A 369 -36.40 9.29 3.48
CA TYR A 369 -35.18 9.47 4.28
C TYR A 369 -33.97 8.81 3.61
N VAL A 370 -32.79 9.44 3.69
CA VAL A 370 -31.56 8.88 3.11
C VAL A 370 -30.99 7.79 4.01
N LEU A 371 -31.00 6.55 3.53
CA LEU A 371 -30.46 5.39 4.24
C LEU A 371 -28.94 5.27 4.10
N GLY A 372 -28.41 5.71 2.96
CA GLY A 372 -27.04 5.47 2.61
C GLY A 372 -26.74 5.81 1.17
N ARG A 373 -25.66 5.23 0.66
CA ARG A 373 -25.17 5.43 -0.71
C ARG A 373 -24.79 4.10 -1.34
N ILE A 374 -24.78 4.05 -2.67
CA ILE A 374 -24.31 2.91 -3.46
C ILE A 374 -23.32 3.37 -4.52
N ASN A 375 -22.37 2.50 -4.87
CA ASN A 375 -21.42 2.80 -5.95
C ASN A 375 -22.02 2.51 -7.33
N LYS A 376 -22.74 1.39 -7.46
CA LYS A 376 -23.22 0.89 -8.76
C LYS A 376 -24.62 0.29 -8.68
N GLU A 377 -24.82 -0.70 -7.82
CA GLU A 377 -26.06 -1.50 -7.77
C GLU A 377 -26.61 -1.55 -6.35
N LEU A 378 -27.94 -1.50 -6.25
CA LEU A 378 -28.71 -1.73 -5.03
C LEU A 378 -29.46 -3.06 -5.19
N THR A 379 -29.28 -3.95 -4.22
CA THR A 379 -30.19 -5.09 -4.06
C THR A 379 -31.33 -4.65 -3.16
N PHE A 380 -32.56 -4.71 -3.69
CA PHE A 380 -33.76 -4.30 -2.98
C PHE A 380 -34.72 -5.47 -2.87
N GLU A 381 -35.07 -5.82 -1.63
CA GLU A 381 -35.95 -6.94 -1.31
C GLU A 381 -37.09 -6.46 -0.40
N VAL A 382 -38.25 -7.08 -0.57
CA VAL A 382 -39.45 -6.79 0.22
C VAL A 382 -40.03 -8.10 0.70
N THR A 383 -40.23 -8.23 2.00
CA THR A 383 -40.89 -9.39 2.61
C THR A 383 -42.05 -8.95 3.49
N GLN A 384 -43.05 -9.83 3.65
CA GLN A 384 -44.18 -9.64 4.55
C GLN A 384 -44.56 -10.98 5.15
N ASN A 385 -44.58 -11.08 6.48
CA ASN A 385 -44.89 -12.34 7.19
C ASN A 385 -44.08 -13.53 6.65
N GLU A 386 -42.77 -13.34 6.48
CA GLU A 386 -41.82 -14.36 5.95
C GLU A 386 -42.08 -14.79 4.49
N LYS A 387 -42.94 -14.07 3.76
CA LYS A 387 -43.21 -14.28 2.33
C LYS A 387 -42.58 -13.16 1.51
N HIS A 388 -42.05 -13.48 0.33
CA HIS A 388 -41.48 -12.48 -0.56
C HIS A 388 -42.57 -11.77 -1.37
N ILE A 389 -42.36 -10.48 -1.56
CA ILE A 389 -43.16 -9.60 -2.41
C ILE A 389 -42.29 -9.16 -3.56
N ASN A 390 -42.85 -9.13 -4.79
CA ASN A 390 -42.17 -8.49 -5.90
C ASN A 390 -41.98 -6.98 -5.61
N PRO A 391 -40.74 -6.49 -5.42
CA PRO A 391 -40.49 -5.10 -5.06
C PRO A 391 -41.01 -4.10 -6.10
N MET A 392 -41.07 -4.48 -7.39
CA MET A 392 -41.62 -3.64 -8.46
C MET A 392 -43.14 -3.43 -8.38
N ARG A 393 -43.84 -4.25 -7.58
CA ARG A 393 -45.25 -4.01 -7.25
C ARG A 393 -45.41 -2.99 -6.12
N LEU A 394 -44.39 -2.83 -5.27
CA LEU A 394 -44.39 -1.85 -4.17
C LEU A 394 -44.00 -0.45 -4.64
N ILE A 395 -43.03 -0.33 -5.55
CA ILE A 395 -42.47 0.96 -5.97
C ILE A 395 -43.09 1.48 -7.28
N LYS A 396 -43.11 2.81 -7.44
CA LYS A 396 -43.55 3.51 -8.65
C LYS A 396 -42.55 3.35 -9.79
#